data_AF-A0A1X2J0H6-F1
#
_entry.id   AF-A0A1X2J0H6-F1
#
_cell.length_a   1.000
_cell.length_b   1.000
_cell.length_c   1.000
_cell.angle_alpha   90.00
_cell.angle_beta   90.00
_cell.angle_gamma   90.00
#
_symmetry.space_group_name_H-M   'P 1'
#
loop_
_entity.id
_entity.type
_entity.pdbx_description
1 polymer ?
#
loop_
_entity_poly.entity_id
_entity_poly.type
_entity_poly.pdbx_seq_one_letter_code
_entity_poly.pdbx_strand_id
1 'polypeptide(L)'
;MGGGDLNLKKSWHPSTFKNQERLWKQEKKHAEEQTKIEQMKKELQEERQLLELQRLQEDAGSRKRSDRLDWMYAAPSSNGPKAGGSEMEDFLLGKKNVDDLLKNKAANETTTTDATERFALTNSNANTERDIQAKIREDPLFAIKQKQQSALKSIVDNPLLMKKLKKDKKDKKSKKKDIKDNHDRHHRHSRHHHHRRSPSPLDTERRRKPSSISSSSHSDRRKRSSRDLSDDRKSRR
;
A
#
# COMPACT_ATOMS: atom_id res chain seq x y z
N MET A 1 49.04 -8.97 18.06
CA MET A 1 48.83 -7.87 17.09
C MET A 1 47.33 -7.64 16.93
N GLY A 2 46.76 -6.66 17.62
CA GLY A 2 45.31 -6.39 17.60
C GLY A 2 45.04 -4.91 17.38
N GLY A 3 45.49 -4.38 16.25
CA GLY A 3 45.29 -2.97 15.86
C GLY A 3 44.07 -2.82 14.96
N GLY A 4 42.87 -2.89 15.53
CA GLY A 4 41.66 -2.46 14.82
C GLY A 4 41.57 -0.93 14.82
N ASP A 5 41.28 -0.33 13.66
CA ASP A 5 41.17 1.13 13.51
C ASP A 5 40.19 1.72 14.53
N LEU A 6 40.72 2.58 15.40
CA LEU A 6 40.00 3.23 16.50
C LEU A 6 38.84 4.08 15.99
N ASN A 7 38.92 4.56 14.75
CA ASN A 7 37.89 5.39 14.14
C ASN A 7 36.58 4.63 13.92
N LEU A 8 36.62 3.31 13.70
CA LEU A 8 35.40 2.50 13.56
C LEU A 8 34.60 2.42 14.88
N LYS A 9 35.22 2.72 16.02
CA LYS A 9 34.52 2.82 17.31
C LYS A 9 33.84 4.17 17.52
N LYS A 10 34.09 5.15 16.63
CA LYS A 10 33.50 6.49 16.72
C LYS A 10 32.14 6.52 16.03
N SER A 11 31.20 7.18 16.68
CA SER A 11 29.81 7.31 16.21
C SER A 11 29.65 8.14 14.94
N TRP A 12 30.60 9.00 14.62
CA TRP A 12 30.59 9.87 13.44
C TRP A 12 31.19 9.20 12.19
N HIS A 13 31.91 8.08 12.33
CA HIS A 13 32.63 7.48 11.21
C HIS A 13 31.63 6.89 10.19
N PRO A 14 31.75 7.21 8.89
CA PRO A 14 30.75 6.86 7.88
C PRO A 14 30.65 5.34 7.67
N SER A 15 31.76 4.62 7.83
CA SER A 15 31.81 3.16 7.66
C SER A 15 31.22 2.37 8.83
N THR A 16 30.75 3.03 9.89
CA THR A 16 30.05 2.36 10.99
C THR A 16 28.69 1.86 10.52
N PHE A 17 28.33 0.61 10.81
CA PHE A 17 27.06 -0.02 10.37
C PHE A 17 25.82 0.85 10.62
N LYS A 18 25.75 1.54 11.77
CA LYS A 18 24.65 2.45 12.11
C LYS A 18 24.53 3.64 11.14
N ASN A 19 25.65 4.17 10.66
CA ASN A 19 25.68 5.29 9.74
C ASN A 19 25.41 4.84 8.30
N GLN A 20 25.94 3.69 7.91
CA GLN A 20 25.58 3.05 6.63
C GLN A 20 24.08 2.76 6.55
N GLU A 21 23.47 2.30 7.64
CA GLU A 21 22.02 2.06 7.68
C GLU A 21 21.23 3.38 7.55
N ARG A 22 21.69 4.46 8.18
CA ARG A 22 21.08 5.79 8.05
C ARG A 22 21.18 6.33 6.62
N LEU A 23 22.37 6.24 6.02
CA LEU A 23 22.61 6.62 4.62
C LEU A 23 21.71 5.81 3.69
N TRP A 24 21.67 4.49 3.85
CA TRP A 24 20.81 3.62 3.04
C TRP A 24 19.32 3.98 3.17
N LYS A 25 18.83 4.29 4.37
CA LYS A 25 17.45 4.74 4.57
C LYS A 25 17.18 6.07 3.89
N GLN A 26 18.13 7.00 3.92
CA GLN A 26 18.00 8.31 3.26
C GLN A 26 18.05 8.17 1.74
N GLU A 27 19.01 7.41 1.21
CA GLU A 27 19.12 7.10 -0.21
C GLU A 27 17.85 6.42 -0.73
N LYS A 28 17.29 5.48 0.03
CA LYS A 28 16.04 4.83 -0.34
C LYS A 28 14.87 5.81 -0.38
N LYS A 29 14.72 6.67 0.63
CA LYS A 29 13.68 7.72 0.62
C LYS A 29 13.84 8.69 -0.54
N HIS A 30 15.08 9.13 -0.79
CA HIS A 30 15.37 10.02 -1.92
C HIS A 30 15.06 9.34 -3.26
N ALA A 31 15.36 8.04 -3.43
CA ALA A 31 14.99 7.30 -4.62
C ALA A 31 13.46 7.23 -4.81
N GLU A 32 12.70 6.98 -3.74
CA GLU A 32 11.23 6.99 -3.77
C GLU A 32 10.69 8.38 -4.17
N GLU A 33 11.24 9.46 -3.60
CA GLU A 33 10.87 10.84 -3.96
C GLU A 33 11.21 11.17 -5.42
N GLN A 34 12.40 10.79 -5.90
CA GLN A 34 12.81 10.98 -7.29
C GLN A 34 11.87 10.26 -8.25
N THR A 35 11.51 9.00 -7.98
CA THR A 35 10.56 8.27 -8.83
C THR A 35 9.18 8.93 -8.88
N LYS A 36 8.72 9.49 -7.75
CA LYS A 36 7.45 10.25 -7.71
C LYS A 36 7.54 11.55 -8.51
N ILE A 37 8.66 12.27 -8.42
CA ILE A 37 8.89 13.49 -9.19
C ILE A 37 8.96 13.18 -10.69
N GLU A 38 9.63 12.10 -11.08
CA GLU A 38 9.70 11.65 -12.47
C GLU A 38 8.33 11.29 -13.02
N GLN A 39 7.48 10.63 -12.23
CA GLN A 39 6.10 10.36 -12.61
C GLN A 39 5.32 11.66 -12.85
N MET A 40 5.36 12.61 -11.90
CA MET A 40 4.67 13.90 -12.05
C MET A 40 5.19 14.70 -13.27
N LYS A 41 6.50 14.65 -13.54
CA LYS A 41 7.10 15.28 -14.72
C LYS A 41 6.60 14.65 -16.02
N LYS A 42 6.43 13.33 -16.03
CA LYS A 42 5.89 12.60 -17.18
C LYS A 42 4.43 12.97 -17.44
N GLU A 43 3.61 13.03 -16.39
CA GLU A 43 2.22 13.49 -16.47
C GLU A 43 2.13 14.92 -17.03
N LEU A 44 2.93 15.85 -16.52
CA LEU A 44 2.99 17.23 -17.02
C LEU A 44 3.43 17.29 -18.51
N GLN A 45 4.36 16.44 -18.91
CA GLN A 45 4.82 16.38 -20.29
C GLN A 45 3.75 15.80 -21.22
N GLU A 46 3.00 14.80 -20.77
CA GLU A 46 1.86 14.23 -21.49
C GLU A 46 0.73 15.27 -21.64
N GLU A 47 0.40 16.00 -20.57
CA GLU A 47 -0.55 17.12 -20.62
C GLU A 47 -0.11 18.19 -21.63
N ARG A 48 1.17 18.57 -21.61
CA ARG A 48 1.72 19.54 -22.57
C ARG A 48 1.62 19.05 -24.01
N GLN A 49 1.91 17.77 -24.26
CA GLN A 49 1.78 17.18 -25.59
C GLN A 49 0.32 17.17 -26.08
N LEU A 50 -0.63 16.87 -25.20
CA LEU A 50 -2.06 16.95 -25.54
C LEU A 50 -2.50 18.39 -25.85
N LEU A 51 -2.05 19.37 -25.06
CA LEU A 51 -2.33 20.77 -25.31
C LEU A 51 -1.73 21.25 -26.64
N GLU A 52 -0.51 20.80 -26.98
CA GLU A 52 0.13 21.12 -28.25
C GLU A 52 -0.62 20.52 -29.44
N LEU A 53 -1.03 19.25 -29.35
CA LEU A 53 -1.86 18.60 -30.38
C LEU A 53 -3.21 19.30 -30.54
N GLN A 54 -3.85 19.68 -29.44
CA GLN A 54 -5.10 20.43 -29.48
C GLN A 54 -4.90 21.78 -30.16
N ARG A 55 -3.85 22.52 -29.81
CA ARG A 55 -3.52 23.79 -30.46
C ARG A 55 -3.32 23.62 -31.96
N LEU A 56 -2.59 22.59 -32.39
CA LEU A 56 -2.43 22.27 -33.81
C LEU A 56 -3.77 21.94 -34.49
N GLN A 57 -4.66 21.24 -33.80
CA GLN A 57 -6.00 20.93 -34.31
C GLN A 57 -6.87 22.18 -34.47
N GLU A 58 -6.75 23.14 -33.54
CA GLU A 58 -7.42 24.43 -33.61
C GLU A 58 -6.86 25.30 -34.74
N ASP A 59 -5.53 25.34 -34.90
CA ASP A 59 -4.86 26.05 -35.99
C ASP A 59 -5.21 25.45 -37.36
N ALA A 60 -5.44 24.14 -37.42
CA ALA A 60 -5.93 23.44 -38.61
C ALA A 60 -7.44 23.68 -38.91
N GLY A 61 -8.14 24.44 -38.06
CA GLY A 61 -9.54 24.87 -38.28
C GLY A 61 -10.60 24.06 -37.55
N SER A 62 -10.24 23.21 -36.58
CA SER A 62 -11.21 22.56 -35.70
C SER A 62 -11.83 23.55 -34.70
N ARG A 63 -12.99 23.22 -34.12
CA ARG A 63 -13.67 24.05 -33.13
C ARG A 63 -12.81 24.20 -31.87
N LYS A 64 -12.49 25.44 -31.50
CA LYS A 64 -11.74 25.77 -30.27
C LYS A 64 -12.53 25.34 -29.04
N ARG A 65 -11.92 24.58 -28.14
CA ARG A 65 -12.54 24.32 -26.83
C ARG A 65 -12.38 25.58 -25.98
N SER A 66 -13.38 25.89 -25.16
CA SER A 66 -13.27 27.00 -24.23
C SER A 66 -12.23 26.67 -23.17
N ASP A 67 -11.17 27.47 -23.07
CA ASP A 67 -10.09 27.37 -22.06
C ASP A 67 -10.56 27.75 -20.65
N ARG A 68 -11.87 27.70 -20.40
CA ARG A 68 -12.48 27.99 -19.11
C ARG A 68 -12.18 26.82 -18.18
N LEU A 69 -12.10 27.10 -16.87
CA LEU A 69 -11.97 26.09 -15.83
C LEU A 69 -13.22 25.19 -15.80
N ASP A 70 -13.28 24.25 -16.72
CA ASP A 70 -14.37 23.31 -16.84
C ASP A 70 -14.42 22.44 -15.59
N TRP A 71 -13.29 22.16 -14.94
CA TRP A 71 -13.26 21.48 -13.64
C TRP A 71 -13.95 22.28 -12.51
N MET A 72 -14.05 23.60 -12.61
CA MET A 72 -14.69 24.48 -11.61
C MET A 72 -16.17 24.74 -11.92
N TYR A 73 -16.57 24.71 -13.20
CA TYR A 73 -17.95 24.98 -13.65
C TYR A 73 -18.70 23.75 -14.16
N ALA A 74 -18.03 22.60 -14.29
CA ALA A 74 -18.66 21.29 -14.39
C ALA A 74 -19.17 20.87 -13.01
N ALA A 75 -20.09 21.68 -12.47
CA ALA A 75 -21.02 21.13 -11.50
C ALA A 75 -21.70 19.92 -12.16
N PRO A 76 -21.84 18.76 -11.49
CA PRO A 76 -22.42 17.54 -12.08
C PRO A 76 -23.84 17.71 -12.62
N SER A 77 -24.46 18.88 -12.42
CA SER A 77 -25.77 19.24 -12.96
C SER A 77 -25.73 19.93 -14.34
N SER A 78 -24.60 20.50 -14.78
CA SER A 78 -24.62 21.37 -15.97
C SER A 78 -24.44 20.65 -17.31
N ASN A 79 -23.66 19.56 -17.36
CA ASN A 79 -23.27 18.92 -18.65
C ASN A 79 -23.57 17.41 -18.74
N GLY A 80 -24.36 16.84 -17.82
CA GLY A 80 -24.92 15.48 -17.92
C GLY A 80 -26.38 15.48 -18.36
N PRO A 81 -26.92 14.38 -18.94
CA PRO A 81 -28.28 14.35 -19.46
C PRO A 81 -29.27 14.79 -18.38
N LYS A 82 -30.17 15.70 -18.74
CA LYS A 82 -31.20 16.37 -17.92
C LYS A 82 -32.19 15.39 -17.26
N ALA A 83 -31.72 14.49 -16.42
CA ALA A 83 -32.53 13.44 -15.79
C ALA A 83 -32.53 13.51 -14.25
N GLY A 84 -31.71 14.37 -13.63
CA GLY A 84 -31.62 14.45 -12.15
C GLY A 84 -31.64 15.86 -11.54
N GLY A 85 -31.67 16.93 -12.35
CA GLY A 85 -31.59 18.32 -11.86
C GLY A 85 -32.78 18.72 -10.99
N SER A 86 -34.01 18.50 -11.46
CA SER A 86 -35.22 18.91 -10.72
C SER A 86 -35.39 18.16 -9.40
N GLU A 87 -35.11 16.85 -9.38
CA GLU A 87 -35.32 16.05 -8.17
C GLU A 87 -34.26 16.31 -7.10
N MET A 88 -33.02 16.57 -7.52
CA MET A 88 -31.92 16.93 -6.62
C MET A 88 -32.05 18.37 -6.10
N GLU A 89 -32.52 19.31 -6.93
CA GLU A 89 -32.80 20.70 -6.53
C GLU A 89 -33.96 20.76 -5.53
N ASP A 90 -35.03 19.98 -5.75
CA ASP A 90 -36.14 19.84 -4.81
C ASP A 90 -35.71 19.19 -3.49
N PHE A 91 -34.77 18.25 -3.54
CA PHE A 91 -34.19 17.59 -2.36
C PHE A 91 -33.31 18.55 -1.54
N LEU A 92 -32.44 19.33 -2.19
CA LEU A 92 -31.62 20.35 -1.54
C LEU A 92 -32.45 21.52 -0.99
N LEU A 93 -33.58 21.82 -1.62
CA LEU A 93 -34.57 22.79 -1.14
C LEU A 93 -35.57 22.19 -0.13
N GLY A 94 -35.39 20.92 0.25
CA GLY A 94 -36.20 20.24 1.28
C GLY A 94 -37.67 19.99 0.90
N LYS A 95 -38.02 20.14 -0.38
CA LYS A 95 -39.38 19.91 -0.89
C LYS A 95 -39.71 18.43 -1.08
N LYS A 96 -38.69 17.58 -1.27
CA LYS A 96 -38.82 16.13 -1.41
C LYS A 96 -37.96 15.41 -0.38
N ASN A 97 -38.51 14.37 0.25
CA ASN A 97 -37.80 13.54 1.22
C ASN A 97 -36.95 12.47 0.51
N VAL A 98 -35.84 12.04 1.13
CA VAL A 98 -34.93 10.99 0.60
C VAL A 98 -35.69 9.71 0.22
N ASP A 99 -36.75 9.40 0.96
CA ASP A 99 -37.54 8.17 0.79
C ASP A 99 -38.24 8.08 -0.57
N ASP A 100 -38.64 9.20 -1.17
CA ASP A 100 -39.30 9.18 -2.49
C ASP A 100 -38.29 9.01 -3.64
N LEU A 101 -37.05 9.50 -3.48
CA LEU A 101 -35.96 9.23 -4.42
C LEU A 101 -35.58 7.75 -4.44
N LEU A 102 -35.61 7.09 -3.27
CA LEU A 102 -35.32 5.66 -3.16
C LEU A 102 -36.41 4.80 -3.82
N LYS A 103 -37.69 5.17 -3.67
CA LYS A 103 -38.82 4.47 -4.30
C LYS A 103 -38.79 4.58 -5.82
N ASN A 104 -38.49 5.76 -6.37
CA ASN A 104 -38.40 5.96 -7.82
C ASN A 104 -37.22 5.17 -8.44
N LYS A 105 -36.11 5.03 -7.71
CA LYS A 105 -34.98 4.20 -8.14
C LYS A 105 -35.35 2.70 -8.19
N ALA A 106 -36.08 2.20 -7.19
CA ALA A 106 -36.54 0.82 -7.15
C ALA A 106 -37.57 0.50 -8.25
N ALA A 107 -38.40 1.47 -8.66
CA ALA A 107 -39.37 1.32 -9.73
C ALA A 107 -38.74 1.30 -11.14
N ASN A 108 -37.57 1.92 -11.32
CA ASN A 108 -36.86 1.90 -12.61
C ASN A 108 -36.05 0.60 -12.82
N GLU A 109 -35.55 -0.04 -11.76
CA GLU A 109 -34.82 -1.33 -11.86
C GLU A 109 -35.71 -2.46 -12.40
N THR A 110 -37.02 -2.45 -12.13
CA THR A 110 -37.96 -3.49 -12.59
C THR A 110 -38.29 -3.42 -14.08
N THR A 111 -37.94 -2.35 -14.79
CA THR A 111 -38.18 -2.20 -16.24
C THR A 111 -36.99 -2.64 -17.12
N THR A 112 -35.86 -3.00 -16.51
CA THR A 112 -34.60 -3.31 -17.21
C THR A 112 -34.48 -4.76 -17.70
N THR A 113 -35.41 -5.65 -17.30
CA THR A 113 -35.38 -7.07 -17.69
C THR A 113 -35.80 -7.30 -19.14
N ASP A 114 -36.56 -6.39 -19.76
CA ASP A 114 -37.00 -6.52 -21.16
C ASP A 114 -35.98 -5.94 -22.16
N ALA A 115 -35.09 -5.05 -21.70
CA ALA A 115 -34.08 -4.40 -22.55
C ALA A 115 -32.88 -5.32 -22.84
N THR A 116 -32.54 -6.21 -21.91
CA THR A 116 -31.43 -7.19 -22.06
C THR A 116 -31.74 -8.23 -23.13
N GLU A 117 -32.98 -8.69 -23.22
CA GLU A 117 -33.42 -9.66 -24.23
C GLU A 117 -33.46 -9.06 -25.64
N ARG A 118 -33.83 -7.78 -25.77
CA ARG A 118 -33.83 -7.07 -27.06
C ARG A 118 -32.43 -6.69 -27.57
N PHE A 119 -31.48 -6.48 -26.66
CA PHE A 119 -30.08 -6.22 -27.03
C PHE A 119 -29.34 -7.48 -27.51
N ALA A 120 -29.75 -8.66 -27.04
CA ALA A 120 -29.16 -9.94 -27.44
C ALA A 120 -29.53 -10.35 -28.88
N LEU A 121 -30.71 -9.95 -29.38
CA LEU A 121 -31.23 -10.36 -30.69
C LEU A 121 -30.79 -9.47 -31.87
N THR A 122 -30.23 -8.28 -31.60
CA THR A 122 -29.85 -7.29 -32.64
C THR A 122 -28.36 -7.30 -32.99
N ASN A 123 -27.56 -8.09 -32.29
CA ASN A 123 -26.10 -8.01 -32.36
C ASN A 123 -25.45 -9.23 -33.07
N SER A 124 -25.99 -9.62 -34.23
CA SER A 124 -25.43 -10.72 -35.05
C SER A 124 -23.98 -10.50 -35.53
N ASN A 125 -23.46 -9.27 -35.40
CA ASN A 125 -22.07 -8.89 -35.70
C ASN A 125 -21.15 -8.80 -34.46
N ALA A 126 -21.64 -9.11 -33.24
CA ALA A 126 -20.94 -8.88 -31.98
C ALA A 126 -19.78 -9.85 -31.67
N ASN A 127 -19.51 -10.79 -32.57
CA ASN A 127 -18.54 -11.87 -32.40
C ASN A 127 -17.72 -12.12 -33.68
N THR A 128 -17.41 -11.07 -34.45
CA THR A 128 -16.47 -11.22 -35.56
C THR A 128 -15.08 -11.59 -35.03
N GLU A 129 -14.33 -12.44 -35.72
CA GLU A 129 -12.98 -12.84 -35.29
C GLU A 129 -12.07 -11.64 -35.04
N ARG A 130 -12.22 -10.58 -35.84
CA ARG A 130 -11.49 -9.33 -35.68
C ARG A 130 -11.86 -8.61 -34.38
N ASP A 131 -13.14 -8.58 -34.03
CA ASP A 131 -13.63 -7.98 -32.79
C ASP A 131 -13.21 -8.80 -31.55
N ILE A 132 -13.21 -10.13 -31.66
CA ILE A 132 -12.67 -11.01 -30.60
C ILE A 132 -11.15 -10.78 -30.43
N GLN A 133 -10.40 -10.66 -31.52
CA GLN A 133 -8.96 -10.34 -31.46
C GLN A 133 -8.68 -8.94 -30.91
N ALA A 134 -9.55 -7.97 -31.20
CA ALA A 134 -9.46 -6.63 -30.61
C ALA A 134 -9.74 -6.70 -29.11
N LYS A 135 -10.82 -7.36 -28.68
CA LYS A 135 -11.14 -7.58 -27.25
C LYS A 135 -10.01 -8.28 -26.49
N ILE A 136 -9.34 -9.25 -27.11
CA ILE A 136 -8.17 -9.92 -26.50
C ILE A 136 -6.96 -8.98 -26.40
N ARG A 137 -6.74 -8.11 -27.40
CA ARG A 137 -5.64 -7.12 -27.37
C ARG A 137 -5.89 -5.99 -26.39
N GLU A 138 -7.13 -5.51 -26.33
CA GLU A 138 -7.59 -4.42 -25.48
C GLU A 138 -7.90 -4.90 -24.04
N ASP A 139 -7.82 -6.21 -23.75
CA ASP A 139 -7.96 -6.74 -22.40
C ASP A 139 -6.75 -6.34 -21.52
N PRO A 140 -6.95 -5.50 -20.48
CA PRO A 140 -5.86 -5.05 -19.62
C PRO A 140 -5.21 -6.21 -18.84
N LEU A 141 -5.96 -7.26 -18.49
CA LEU A 141 -5.43 -8.42 -17.79
C LEU A 141 -4.51 -9.23 -18.69
N PHE A 142 -4.89 -9.42 -19.95
CA PHE A 142 -4.05 -10.05 -20.95
C PHE A 142 -2.76 -9.25 -21.19
N ALA A 143 -2.85 -7.92 -21.29
CA ALA A 143 -1.67 -7.06 -21.42
C ALA A 143 -0.71 -7.18 -20.23
N ILE A 144 -1.23 -7.23 -18.99
CA ILE A 144 -0.41 -7.44 -17.78
C ILE A 144 0.28 -8.80 -17.82
N LYS A 145 -0.44 -9.86 -18.20
CA LYS A 145 0.12 -11.22 -18.30
C LYS A 145 1.20 -11.30 -19.37
N GLN A 146 0.99 -10.67 -20.53
CA GLN A 146 1.98 -10.61 -21.60
C GLN A 146 3.25 -9.89 -21.14
N LYS A 147 3.11 -8.75 -20.46
CA LYS A 147 4.24 -8.02 -19.85
C LYS A 147 4.98 -8.88 -18.84
N GLN A 148 4.27 -9.55 -17.93
CA GLN A 148 4.87 -10.46 -16.95
C GLN A 148 5.67 -11.58 -17.62
N GLN A 149 5.11 -12.22 -18.65
CA GLN A 149 5.82 -13.27 -19.40
C GLN A 149 7.04 -12.73 -20.13
N SER A 150 6.95 -11.55 -20.75
CA SER A 150 8.08 -10.92 -21.45
C SER A 150 9.23 -10.58 -20.49
N ALA A 151 8.92 -10.09 -19.28
CA ALA A 151 9.90 -9.80 -18.25
C ALA A 151 10.57 -11.08 -17.71
N LEU A 152 9.80 -12.16 -17.54
CA LEU A 152 10.39 -13.46 -17.17
C LEU A 152 11.33 -13.99 -18.25
N LYS A 153 10.93 -13.89 -19.53
CA LYS A 153 11.77 -14.29 -20.67
C LYS A 153 13.05 -13.45 -20.73
N SER A 154 12.97 -12.12 -20.62
CA SER A 154 14.16 -11.27 -20.66
C SER A 154 15.15 -11.53 -19.51
N ILE A 155 14.65 -11.91 -18.33
CA ILE A 155 15.51 -12.35 -17.22
C ILE A 155 16.20 -13.66 -17.56
N VAL A 156 15.50 -14.63 -18.16
CA VAL A 156 16.05 -15.94 -18.53
C VAL A 156 17.04 -15.83 -19.69
N ASP A 157 16.71 -15.03 -20.70
CA ASP A 157 17.51 -14.80 -21.91
C ASP A 157 18.81 -14.05 -21.57
N ASN A 158 18.84 -13.30 -20.47
CA ASN A 158 20.06 -12.65 -19.98
C ASN A 158 20.87 -13.59 -19.06
N PRO A 159 21.98 -14.19 -19.55
CA PRO A 159 22.75 -15.16 -18.78
C PRO A 159 23.46 -14.54 -17.56
N LEU A 160 23.72 -13.23 -17.57
CA LEU A 160 24.34 -12.54 -16.43
C LEU A 160 23.33 -12.33 -15.30
N LEU A 161 22.08 -11.97 -15.62
CA LEU A 161 21.01 -11.85 -14.63
C LEU A 161 20.67 -13.22 -14.02
N MET A 162 20.63 -14.28 -14.84
CA MET A 162 20.42 -15.65 -14.34
C MET A 162 21.53 -16.11 -13.39
N LYS A 163 22.79 -15.78 -13.68
CA LYS A 163 23.91 -16.07 -12.77
C LYS A 163 23.78 -15.32 -11.45
N LYS A 164 23.40 -14.04 -11.47
CA LYS A 164 23.14 -13.23 -10.27
C LYS A 164 22.00 -13.82 -9.44
N LEU A 165 20.85 -14.12 -10.05
CA LEU A 165 19.71 -14.74 -9.36
C LEU A 165 20.07 -16.09 -8.71
N LYS A 166 20.84 -16.92 -9.42
CA LYS A 166 21.32 -18.22 -8.88
C LYS A 166 22.26 -18.02 -7.69
N LYS A 167 23.16 -17.03 -7.75
CA LYS A 167 24.06 -16.68 -6.64
C LYS A 167 23.28 -16.20 -5.42
N ASP A 168 22.35 -15.26 -5.60
CA ASP A 168 21.53 -14.73 -4.50
C ASP A 168 20.66 -15.79 -3.84
N LYS A 169 20.12 -16.74 -4.64
CA LYS A 169 19.36 -17.89 -4.11
C LYS A 169 20.26 -18.82 -3.29
N LYS A 170 21.50 -19.05 -3.72
CA LYS A 170 22.49 -19.84 -2.98
C LYS A 170 22.88 -19.15 -1.67
N ASP A 171 23.11 -17.85 -1.70
CA ASP A 171 23.51 -17.05 -0.54
C ASP A 171 22.37 -16.90 0.49
N LYS A 172 21.12 -16.80 0.04
CA LYS A 172 19.95 -16.87 0.95
C LYS A 172 19.78 -18.26 1.58
N LYS A 173 20.06 -19.33 0.82
CA LYS A 173 19.96 -20.72 1.33
C LYS A 173 21.07 -21.02 2.34
N SER A 174 22.31 -20.56 2.12
CA SER A 174 23.39 -20.69 3.10
C SER A 174 23.07 -19.92 4.38
N LYS A 175 22.70 -18.63 4.28
CA LYS A 175 22.29 -17.83 5.46
C LYS A 175 21.16 -18.47 6.26
N LYS A 176 20.15 -19.05 5.60
CA LYS A 176 19.05 -19.74 6.29
C LYS A 176 19.52 -21.02 7.01
N LYS A 177 20.48 -21.75 6.42
CA LYS A 177 21.10 -22.92 7.06
C LYS A 177 21.94 -22.51 8.27
N ASP A 178 22.75 -21.46 8.15
CA ASP A 178 23.60 -20.96 9.24
C ASP A 178 22.77 -20.47 10.44
N ILE A 179 21.64 -19.79 10.18
CA ILE A 179 20.69 -19.37 11.24
C ILE A 179 20.10 -20.60 11.96
N LYS A 180 19.72 -21.63 11.21
CA LYS A 180 19.15 -22.86 11.79
C LYS A 180 20.18 -23.62 12.62
N ASP A 181 21.40 -23.80 12.10
CA ASP A 181 22.49 -24.49 12.79
C ASP A 181 22.91 -23.74 14.08
N ASN A 182 22.86 -22.40 14.09
CA ASN A 182 23.15 -21.60 15.28
C ASN A 182 22.04 -21.70 16.35
N HIS A 183 20.77 -21.70 15.92
CA HIS A 183 19.65 -21.90 16.83
C HIS A 183 19.68 -23.30 17.50
N ASP A 184 19.99 -24.35 16.74
CA ASP A 184 20.10 -25.72 17.28
C ASP A 184 21.28 -25.86 18.27
N ARG A 185 22.39 -25.14 18.06
CA ARG A 185 23.51 -25.10 19.03
C ARG A 185 23.12 -24.43 20.35
N HIS A 186 22.38 -23.31 20.30
CA HIS A 186 21.94 -22.60 21.49
C HIS A 186 20.98 -23.44 22.37
N HIS A 187 20.09 -24.24 21.76
CA HIS A 187 19.19 -25.12 22.51
C HIS A 187 19.90 -26.27 23.23
N ARG A 188 21.02 -26.77 22.69
CA ARG A 188 21.79 -27.85 23.35
C ARG A 188 22.53 -27.37 24.60
N HIS A 189 23.04 -26.14 24.62
CA HIS A 189 23.74 -25.60 25.80
C HIS A 189 22.82 -25.23 26.97
N SER A 190 21.55 -24.94 26.72
CA SER A 190 20.60 -24.57 27.79
C SER A 190 20.10 -25.77 28.64
N ARG A 191 20.35 -27.01 28.23
CA ARG A 191 19.85 -28.22 28.93
C ARG A 191 20.78 -28.78 30.02
N HIS A 192 21.91 -28.15 30.33
CA HIS A 192 22.90 -28.69 31.27
C HIS A 192 23.04 -27.92 32.60
N HIS A 193 22.07 -27.07 32.98
CA HIS A 193 22.19 -26.23 34.19
C HIS A 193 21.15 -26.45 35.30
N HIS A 194 20.53 -27.62 35.39
CA HIS A 194 19.78 -28.00 36.58
C HIS A 194 20.15 -29.42 37.01
N HIS A 195 21.01 -29.55 38.02
CA HIS A 195 21.00 -30.62 39.03
C HIS A 195 22.25 -30.49 39.92
N ARG A 196 22.24 -29.60 40.93
CA ARG A 196 22.92 -29.79 42.22
C ARG A 196 22.31 -28.87 43.29
N ARG A 197 21.26 -29.34 43.95
CA ARG A 197 20.96 -28.95 45.34
C ARG A 197 20.17 -30.09 45.98
N SER A 198 20.84 -30.81 46.88
CA SER A 198 20.34 -32.00 47.56
C SER A 198 19.20 -31.69 48.54
N PRO A 199 18.32 -32.66 48.85
CA PRO A 199 17.33 -32.57 49.92
C PRO A 199 17.95 -32.89 51.29
N SER A 200 17.65 -32.09 52.32
CA SER A 200 17.93 -32.40 53.72
C SER A 200 16.62 -32.79 54.42
N PRO A 201 16.56 -33.91 55.17
CA PRO A 201 15.36 -34.31 55.91
C PRO A 201 15.51 -33.97 57.39
N LEU A 202 14.73 -33.02 57.91
CA LEU A 202 14.48 -32.91 59.35
C LEU A 202 13.04 -32.45 59.60
N ASP A 203 12.21 -33.45 59.86
CA ASP A 203 11.25 -33.57 60.96
C ASP A 203 11.07 -32.32 61.86
N THR A 204 9.87 -31.74 61.87
CA THR A 204 9.19 -31.35 63.12
C THR A 204 7.69 -31.17 62.88
N GLU A 205 6.92 -32.08 63.46
CA GLU A 205 5.53 -31.93 63.90
C GLU A 205 5.14 -30.50 64.34
N ARG A 206 4.09 -29.91 63.72
CA ARG A 206 3.05 -29.19 64.47
C ARG A 206 1.77 -28.94 63.68
N ARG A 207 0.71 -29.55 64.21
CA ARG A 207 -0.73 -29.31 64.02
C ARG A 207 -1.12 -27.84 63.77
N ARG A 208 -2.07 -27.60 62.84
CA ARG A 208 -3.49 -27.17 63.10
C ARG A 208 -4.12 -26.48 61.86
N LYS A 209 -5.20 -27.12 61.37
CA LYS A 209 -6.47 -26.69 60.74
C LYS A 209 -6.59 -25.35 59.95
N PRO A 210 -7.57 -25.27 58.99
CA PRO A 210 -7.58 -24.28 57.91
C PRO A 210 -8.59 -23.12 58.08
N SER A 211 -8.44 -22.13 57.19
CA SER A 211 -9.44 -21.18 56.66
C SER A 211 -9.64 -19.81 57.32
N SER A 212 -10.08 -18.87 56.46
CA SER A 212 -10.50 -17.48 56.68
C SER A 212 -9.37 -16.45 56.77
N ILE A 213 -9.46 -15.19 56.35
CA ILE A 213 -10.36 -14.39 55.49
C ILE A 213 -9.72 -12.99 55.57
N SER A 214 -9.63 -12.25 54.45
CA SER A 214 -9.42 -10.78 54.42
C SER A 214 -8.09 -10.30 55.05
N SER A 215 -7.59 -9.09 54.88
CA SER A 215 -7.88 -7.91 54.08
C SER A 215 -6.68 -6.99 54.31
N SER A 216 -6.50 -6.00 53.42
CA SER A 216 -5.88 -4.71 53.74
C SER A 216 -4.36 -4.75 53.95
N SER A 217 -3.53 -3.83 53.50
CA SER A 217 -3.59 -2.67 52.62
C SER A 217 -2.12 -2.20 52.62
N HIS A 218 -1.59 -1.72 51.50
CA HIS A 218 -0.67 -0.58 51.52
C HIS A 218 -0.46 -0.03 50.12
N SER A 219 -1.11 1.10 49.91
CA SER A 219 -0.64 2.24 49.14
C SER A 219 0.89 2.34 49.01
N ASP A 220 1.40 2.65 47.82
CA ASP A 220 1.64 4.04 47.43
C ASP A 220 2.18 4.20 45.99
N ARG A 221 1.56 5.15 45.26
CA ARG A 221 2.13 6.24 44.44
C ARG A 221 3.27 5.93 43.44
N ARG A 222 3.40 6.55 42.27
CA ARG A 222 2.66 7.58 41.49
C ARG A 222 3.44 7.72 40.17
N LYS A 223 2.70 7.72 39.05
CA LYS A 223 2.76 8.65 37.89
C LYS A 223 4.12 9.16 37.36
N ARG A 224 4.30 9.03 36.03
CA ARG A 224 4.53 10.14 35.06
C ARG A 224 4.45 9.57 33.63
N SER A 225 3.35 9.83 32.92
CA SER A 225 3.07 11.00 32.07
C SER A 225 3.72 10.88 30.69
N SER A 226 2.89 10.42 29.75
CA SER A 226 2.96 10.75 28.33
C SER A 226 3.11 12.27 28.16
N ARG A 227 4.06 12.68 27.31
CA ARG A 227 4.08 14.00 26.70
C ARG A 227 3.96 13.80 25.21
N ASP A 228 2.71 13.91 24.78
CA ASP A 228 2.31 14.32 23.46
C ASP A 228 2.66 15.82 23.34
N LEU A 229 3.40 16.19 22.30
CA LEU A 229 3.68 17.58 21.94
C LEU A 229 3.46 17.70 20.45
N SER A 230 2.22 18.02 20.10
CA SER A 230 1.84 18.72 18.90
C SER A 230 2.58 20.05 18.83
N ASP A 231 3.33 20.28 17.75
CA ASP A 231 3.88 21.60 17.43
C ASP A 231 3.27 22.02 16.09
N ASP A 232 2.14 22.73 16.19
CA ASP A 232 1.44 23.36 15.09
C ASP A 232 1.41 24.88 15.35
N ARG A 233 2.15 25.61 14.51
CA ARG A 233 1.96 27.01 14.08
C ARG A 233 1.79 28.09 15.17
N LYS A 234 2.62 29.16 15.09
CA LYS A 234 2.39 30.40 14.28
C LYS A 234 3.21 31.59 14.84
N SER A 235 3.66 32.44 13.90
CA SER A 235 3.60 33.91 13.99
C SER A 235 4.71 34.72 14.73
N ARG A 236 5.42 35.51 13.89
CA ARG A 236 5.91 36.89 14.10
C ARG A 236 7.15 37.11 14.99
N ARG A 237 8.27 37.46 14.37
CA ARG A 237 8.67 38.87 14.15
C ARG A 237 9.77 38.95 13.09
#